data_AF-A0AAW5T959-F1
#
_entry.id   AF-A0AAW5T959-F1
#
_cell.length_a   1.000
_cell.length_b   1.000
_cell.length_c   1.000
_cell.angle_alpha   90.00
_cell.angle_beta   90.00
_cell.angle_gamma   90.00
#
_symmetry.space_group_name_H-M   'P 1'
#
loop_
_entity.id
_entity.type
_entity.pdbx_description
1 polymer ?
#
loop_
_entity_poly.entity_id
_entity_poly.type
_entity_poly.pdbx_seq_one_letter_code
_entity_poly.pdbx_strand_id
1 'polypeptide(L)' 'MPDTGYTAAGVPTFDAVREKIETRYGTALGASELAAETPEGRSVEEQYEKRQQAAAERLQQIRESMHKDDA' A
#
# COMPACT_ATOMS: atom_id res chain seq x y z
N MET A 1 -7.78 18.79 -37.21
CA MET A 1 -7.45 17.41 -36.78
C MET A 1 -7.23 17.46 -35.28
N PRO A 2 -7.84 16.58 -34.47
CA PRO A 2 -7.51 16.49 -33.05
C PRO A 2 -6.03 16.10 -32.89
N ASP A 3 -5.41 16.61 -31.82
CA ASP A 3 -4.04 16.21 -31.46
C ASP A 3 -4.07 14.74 -31.07
N THR A 4 -3.35 13.90 -31.82
CA THR A 4 -3.30 12.47 -31.58
C THR A 4 -2.31 12.11 -30.48
N GLY A 5 -1.45 13.05 -30.05
CA GLY A 5 -0.30 12.78 -29.20
C GLY A 5 0.86 12.08 -29.92
N TYR A 6 0.80 11.96 -31.25
CA TYR A 6 1.82 11.34 -32.09
C TYR A 6 2.17 12.24 -33.27
N THR A 7 3.45 12.24 -33.66
CA THR A 7 3.92 12.84 -34.91
C THR A 7 3.37 12.07 -36.12
N ALA A 8 3.47 12.66 -37.32
CA ALA A 8 3.04 12.00 -38.57
C ALA A 8 3.79 10.68 -38.86
N ALA A 9 4.99 10.50 -38.30
CA ALA A 9 5.76 9.25 -38.38
C ALA A 9 5.36 8.21 -37.32
N GLY A 10 4.35 8.50 -36.50
CA GLY A 10 3.87 7.61 -35.44
C GLY A 10 4.71 7.63 -34.15
N VAL A 11 5.61 8.62 -33.99
CA VAL A 11 6.41 8.79 -32.77
C VAL A 11 5.63 9.62 -31.75
N PRO A 12 5.49 9.21 -30.47
CA PRO A 12 4.84 10.02 -29.44
C PRO A 12 5.45 11.41 -29.32
N THR A 13 4.62 12.43 -29.12
CA THR A 13 5.09 13.77 -28.79
C THR A 13 5.60 13.82 -27.34
N PHE A 14 6.44 14.79 -27.03
CA PHE A 14 6.91 15.00 -25.66
C PHE A 14 5.74 15.22 -24.68
N ASP A 15 4.76 16.04 -25.09
CA ASP A 15 3.61 16.37 -24.27
C ASP A 15 2.77 15.11 -23.95
N ALA A 16 2.55 14.23 -24.93
CA ALA A 16 1.82 12.98 -24.72
C ALA A 16 2.56 12.02 -23.78
N VAL A 17 3.89 11.97 -23.85
CA VAL A 17 4.69 11.17 -22.90
C VAL A 17 4.63 11.76 -21.50
N ARG A 18 4.75 13.09 -21.36
CA ARG A 18 4.66 13.80 -20.07
C ARG A 18 3.30 13.55 -19.41
N GLU A 19 2.21 13.79 -20.13
CA GLU A 19 0.84 13.58 -19.62
C GLU A 19 0.62 12.14 -19.17
N LYS A 20 1.13 11.16 -19.94
CA LYS A 20 1.05 9.74 -19.58
C LYS A 20 1.82 9.41 -18.30
N ILE A 21 2.99 10.01 -18.10
CA ILE A 21 3.79 9.83 -16.88
C ILE A 21 3.07 10.45 -15.69
N GLU A 22 2.61 11.69 -15.82
CA GLU A 22 1.90 12.42 -14.75
C GLU A 22 0.63 11.68 -14.34
N THR A 23 -0.16 11.20 -15.32
CA THR A 23 -1.36 10.39 -15.06
C THR A 23 -1.02 9.11 -14.30
N ARG A 24 -0.01 8.35 -14.74
CA ARG A 24 0.41 7.12 -14.05
C ARG A 24 0.92 7.39 -12.65
N TYR A 25 1.67 8.48 -12.47
CA TYR A 25 2.19 8.87 -11.17
C TYR A 25 1.07 9.25 -10.21
N GLY A 26 0.12 10.09 -10.64
CA GLY A 26 -1.06 10.44 -9.86
C GLY A 26 -1.89 9.23 -9.46
N THR A 27 -2.15 8.31 -10.39
CA THR A 27 -2.85 7.05 -10.09
C THR A 27 -2.07 6.20 -9.09
N ALA A 28 -0.75 6.06 -9.25
CA ALA A 28 0.08 5.26 -8.36
C ALA A 28 0.06 5.78 -6.91
N LEU A 29 0.02 7.11 -6.72
CA LEU A 29 -0.08 7.70 -5.39
C LEU A 29 -1.36 7.31 -4.66
N GLY A 30 -2.52 7.26 -5.34
CA GLY A 30 -3.81 6.91 -4.72
C GLY A 30 -4.14 5.41 -4.73
N ALA A 31 -3.42 4.61 -5.52
CA ALA A 31 -3.75 3.20 -5.70
C ALA A 31 -3.58 2.37 -4.41
N SER A 32 -2.61 2.70 -3.56
CA SER A 32 -2.40 1.98 -2.29
C SER A 32 -3.53 2.22 -1.30
N GLU A 33 -4.04 3.46 -1.22
CA GLU A 33 -5.16 3.81 -0.34
C GLU A 33 -6.42 3.06 -0.77
N LEU A 34 -6.74 3.09 -2.07
CA LEU A 34 -7.87 2.34 -2.62
C LEU A 34 -7.73 0.83 -2.42
N ALA A 35 -6.52 0.29 -2.57
CA ALA A 35 -6.26 -1.13 -2.34
C ALA A 35 -6.47 -1.51 -0.86
N ALA A 36 -6.09 -0.64 0.08
CA ALA A 36 -6.31 -0.85 1.51
C ALA A 36 -7.80 -0.86 1.90
N GLU A 37 -8.62 -0.02 1.27
CA GLU A 37 -10.06 0.08 1.57
C GLU A 37 -10.90 -1.11 1.05
N THR A 38 -10.32 -1.95 0.18
CA THR A 38 -10.98 -3.18 -0.29
C THR A 38 -11.30 -4.13 0.87
N PRO A 39 -12.35 -4.98 0.76
CA PRO A 39 -12.62 -6.00 1.76
C PRO A 39 -11.41 -6.91 2.04
N GLU A 40 -10.66 -7.26 0.99
CA GLU A 40 -9.45 -8.06 1.08
C GLU A 40 -8.34 -7.32 1.84
N GLY A 41 -8.11 -6.05 1.51
CA GLY A 41 -7.15 -5.17 2.18
C GLY A 41 -7.41 -5.07 3.68
N ARG A 42 -8.66 -4.76 4.05
CA ARG A 42 -9.10 -4.71 5.46
C ARG A 42 -8.91 -6.06 6.17
N SER A 43 -9.19 -7.18 5.50
CA SER A 43 -9.03 -8.50 6.10
C SER A 43 -7.57 -8.85 6.42
N VAL A 44 -6.62 -8.39 5.59
CA VAL A 44 -5.18 -8.60 5.81
C VAL A 44 -4.71 -7.74 6.98
N GLU A 45 -5.17 -6.49 7.05
CA GLU A 45 -4.87 -5.58 8.17
C GLU A 45 -5.40 -6.14 9.50
N GLU A 46 -6.65 -6.57 9.55
CA GLU A 46 -7.23 -7.22 10.75
C GLU A 46 -6.44 -8.47 11.19
N GLN A 47 -6.00 -9.31 10.25
CA GLN A 47 -5.18 -10.48 10.56
C GLN A 47 -3.82 -10.08 11.12
N TYR A 48 -3.21 -9.04 10.56
CA TYR A 48 -1.95 -8.49 11.06
C TYR A 48 -2.11 -7.96 12.49
N GLU A 49 -3.15 -7.16 12.75
CA GLU A 49 -3.44 -6.62 14.08
C GLU A 49 -3.66 -7.72 15.12
N LYS A 50 -4.47 -8.73 14.80
CA LYS A 50 -4.70 -9.89 15.67
C LYS A 50 -3.40 -10.60 16.03
N ARG A 51 -2.50 -10.77 15.04
CA ARG A 51 -1.18 -11.37 15.29
C ARG A 51 -0.31 -10.50 16.20
N GLN A 52 -0.33 -9.18 16.03
CA GLN A 52 0.41 -8.26 16.87
C GLN A 52 -0.11 -8.26 18.32
N GLN A 53 -1.43 -8.27 18.50
CA GLN A 53 -2.06 -8.38 19.82
C GLN A 53 -1.67 -9.69 20.52
N ALA A 54 -1.81 -10.83 19.83
CA ALA A 54 -1.42 -12.12 20.37
C ALA A 54 0.07 -12.18 20.74
N ALA A 55 0.94 -11.57 19.93
CA ALA A 55 2.37 -11.47 20.25
C ALA A 55 2.62 -10.60 21.50
N ALA A 56 1.93 -9.46 21.62
CA ALA A 56 2.05 -8.56 22.77
C ALA A 56 1.57 -9.24 24.07
N GLU A 57 0.42 -9.92 24.03
CA GLU A 57 -0.10 -10.72 25.16
C GLU A 57 0.89 -11.79 25.57
N ARG A 58 1.47 -12.51 24.60
CA ARG A 58 2.46 -13.55 24.91
C ARG A 58 3.71 -12.99 25.57
N LEU A 59 4.20 -11.84 25.11
CA LEU A 59 5.34 -11.16 25.72
C LEU A 59 5.03 -10.66 27.13
N GLN A 60 3.80 -10.22 27.38
CA GLN A 60 3.37 -9.86 28.74
C GLN A 60 3.39 -11.09 29.66
N GLN A 61 2.81 -12.22 29.24
CA GLN A 61 2.82 -13.46 30.03
C GLN A 61 4.24 -13.92 30.38
N ILE A 62 5.18 -13.81 29.44
CA ILE A 62 6.59 -14.16 29.67
C ILE A 62 7.21 -13.25 30.73
N ARG A 63 6.97 -11.94 30.66
CA ARG A 63 7.48 -10.99 31.65
C ARG A 63 6.91 -11.25 33.05
N GLU A 64 5.61 -11.56 33.13
CA GLU A 64 4.96 -11.92 34.38
C GLU A 64 5.51 -13.23 34.97
N SER A 65 5.78 -14.25 34.14
CA SER A 65 6.38 -15.50 34.63
C SER A 65 7.79 -15.28 35.17
N MET A 66 8.61 -14.48 34.47
CA MET A 66 9.97 -14.16 34.94
C MET A 66 9.96 -13.43 36.29
N HIS A 67 9.05 -12.46 36.48
CA HIS A 67 8.94 -11.74 37.75
C HIS A 67 8.41 -12.60 38.91
N LYS A 68 7.59 -13.61 38.60
CA LYS A 68 7.08 -14.55 39.61
C LYS A 68 8.15 -15.54 40.07
N ASP A 69 9.05 -15.95 39.19
CA ASP A 69 10.14 -16.88 39.52
C ASP A 69 11.24 -16.22 40.39
N ASP A 70 11.33 -14.88 40.37
CA ASP A 70 12.28 -14.07 41.16
C ASP A 70 11.78 -13.72 42.59
N ALA A 71 10.52 -14.03 42.93
CA ALA A 71 9.86 -13.68 44.20
C ALA A 71 9.66 -14.89 45.13
#